data_AF-A0A1V5WKC6-F1
#
_entry.id   AF-A0A1V5WKC6-F1
#
_cell.length_a   1.000
_cell.length_b   1.000
_cell.length_c   1.000
_cell.angle_alpha   90.00
_cell.angle_beta   90.00
_cell.angle_gamma   90.00
#
_symmetry.space_group_name_H-M   'P 1'
#
loop_
_entity.id
_entity.type
_entity.pdbx_description
1 polymer ?
#
loop_
_entity_poly.entity_id
_entity_poly.type
_entity_poly.pdbx_seq_one_letter_code
_entity_poly.pdbx_strand_id
1 'polypeptide(L)'
;MKMLEEMSEQAVDILFRFIENADFSDLDRLEDLVAEYRNDLESSLAPSGHHYAASLAAALAGRSRAVDEIWNGITQMEYVRSVYADCRKRSGTESLSVRLGGLREKVFASGLLLSLTGTGEGIARAEKALAPRTGRYGPPVLAAICTAESLYSVITNGVAGSVRLLVEGALQVGFAASALPAARLGDTDVGSETVLSHYLSSGPLWERIRMGGGAYGAFCQNDVLEGLFIFSSYRDPSPLASLEVFHQSLMEASRVPVDSSALEKLIIGCYSREVQPRSPADKGFTAFIRLLYGITDTLRTAKVAQILSVAPGDIMRVSGTMLEQWDQSRQCVLAGKKMLNDDKNTSFTGIVHRYTL
;
A
#
# COMPACT_ATOMS: atom_id res chain seq x y z
N MET A 1 -14.49 -5.55 14.95
CA MET A 1 -14.59 -5.76 16.41
C MET A 1 -14.25 -7.21 16.72
N LYS A 2 -13.55 -7.48 17.83
CA LYS A 2 -13.30 -8.84 18.34
C LYS A 2 -13.84 -8.89 19.77
N MET A 3 -14.55 -9.96 20.13
CA MET A 3 -15.17 -10.11 21.45
C MET A 3 -15.23 -11.57 21.87
N LEU A 4 -15.45 -11.81 23.16
CA LEU A 4 -15.87 -13.11 23.68
C LEU A 4 -17.33 -13.39 23.28
N GLU A 5 -17.70 -14.66 23.18
CA GLU A 5 -19.00 -15.08 22.64
C GLU A 5 -20.17 -14.59 23.53
N GLU A 6 -19.99 -14.65 24.84
CA GLU A 6 -20.92 -14.18 25.85
C GLU A 6 -21.10 -12.65 25.86
N MET A 7 -20.16 -11.90 25.27
CA MET A 7 -20.19 -10.45 25.19
C MET A 7 -20.80 -9.94 23.87
N SER A 8 -21.37 -10.83 23.05
CA SER A 8 -21.83 -10.49 21.70
C SER A 8 -22.87 -9.36 21.68
N GLU A 9 -23.81 -9.37 22.63
CA GLU A 9 -24.87 -8.36 22.70
C GLU A 9 -24.30 -6.98 23.06
N GLN A 10 -23.45 -6.90 24.09
CA GLN A 10 -22.81 -5.65 24.51
C GLN A 10 -21.89 -5.10 23.42
N ALA A 11 -21.15 -5.99 22.74
CA ALA A 11 -20.23 -5.62 21.69
C ALA A 11 -20.98 -5.06 20.46
N VAL A 12 -22.04 -5.74 20.01
CA VAL A 12 -22.91 -5.25 18.93
C VAL A 12 -23.56 -3.91 19.30
N ASP A 13 -24.03 -3.75 20.54
CA ASP A 13 -24.59 -2.47 20.99
C ASP A 13 -23.58 -1.33 20.88
N ILE A 14 -22.35 -1.54 21.36
CA ILE A 14 -21.26 -0.56 21.26
C ILE A 14 -20.93 -0.24 19.80
N LEU A 15 -20.84 -1.26 18.93
CA LEU A 15 -20.53 -1.10 17.51
C LEU A 15 -21.55 -0.16 16.84
N PHE A 16 -22.84 -0.43 17.02
CA PHE A 16 -23.88 0.40 16.43
C PHE A 16 -23.96 1.78 17.08
N ARG A 17 -23.65 1.90 18.38
CA ARG A 17 -23.56 3.22 19.03
C ARG A 17 -22.51 4.11 18.39
N PHE A 18 -21.33 3.57 18.03
CA PHE A 18 -20.29 4.34 17.34
C PHE A 18 -20.70 4.76 15.93
N ILE A 19 -21.43 3.92 15.20
CA ILE A 19 -21.89 4.23 13.84
C ILE A 19 -23.08 5.22 13.87
N GLU A 20 -24.03 5.00 14.77
CA GLU A 20 -25.30 5.72 14.84
C GLU A 20 -25.24 7.04 15.61
N ASN A 21 -24.34 7.15 16.60
CA ASN A 21 -24.37 8.26 17.55
C ASN A 21 -23.00 8.93 17.71
N ALA A 22 -22.09 8.81 16.73
CA ALA A 22 -20.87 9.58 16.74
C ALA A 22 -21.19 11.08 16.68
N ASP A 23 -20.70 11.79 17.69
CA ASP A 23 -20.88 13.23 17.89
C ASP A 23 -19.56 13.95 17.58
N PHE A 24 -19.64 14.97 16.73
CA PHE A 24 -18.51 15.81 16.33
C PHE A 24 -18.63 17.24 16.87
N SER A 25 -19.57 17.50 17.79
CA SER A 25 -19.84 18.82 18.34
C SER A 25 -18.82 19.28 19.39
N ASP A 26 -18.05 18.36 19.97
CA ASP A 26 -16.93 18.68 20.87
C ASP A 26 -15.73 19.19 20.06
N LEU A 27 -15.74 20.48 19.79
CA LEU A 27 -14.75 21.15 18.94
C LEU A 27 -13.36 21.20 19.59
N ASP A 28 -13.29 21.30 20.92
CA ASP A 28 -12.00 21.34 21.63
C ASP A 28 -11.33 19.96 21.52
N ARG A 29 -12.10 18.88 21.73
CA ARG A 29 -11.61 17.52 21.52
C ARG A 29 -11.24 17.25 20.06
N LEU A 30 -11.99 17.81 19.11
CA LEU A 30 -11.71 17.64 17.69
C LEU A 30 -10.38 18.31 17.30
N GLU A 31 -10.08 19.51 17.82
CA GLU A 31 -8.79 20.18 17.61
C GLU A 31 -7.63 19.34 18.15
N ASP A 32 -7.76 18.81 19.38
CA ASP A 32 -6.75 17.94 20.00
C ASP A 32 -6.49 16.69 19.16
N LEU A 33 -7.55 16.02 18.68
CA LEU A 33 -7.45 14.81 17.87
C LEU A 33 -6.79 15.07 16.50
N VAL A 34 -7.05 16.22 15.87
CA VAL A 34 -6.39 16.60 14.62
C VAL A 34 -4.90 16.87 14.86
N ALA A 35 -4.55 17.49 15.98
CA ALA A 35 -3.16 17.72 16.37
C ALA A 35 -2.42 16.39 16.60
N GLU A 36 -3.04 15.46 17.34
CA GLU A 36 -2.54 14.11 17.59
C GLU A 36 -2.33 13.35 16.28
N TYR A 37 -3.37 13.30 15.43
CA TYR A 37 -3.31 12.58 14.15
C TYR A 37 -2.22 13.13 13.21
N ARG A 38 -2.03 14.45 13.15
CA ARG A 38 -0.92 15.06 12.40
C ARG A 38 0.42 14.59 12.94
N ASN A 39 0.62 14.63 14.25
CA ASN A 39 1.89 14.24 14.87
C ASN A 39 2.21 12.76 14.62
N ASP A 40 1.20 11.90 14.66
CA ASP A 40 1.33 10.47 14.36
C ASP A 40 1.75 10.24 12.91
N LEU A 41 1.14 10.95 11.96
CA LEU A 41 1.51 10.89 10.54
C LEU A 41 2.94 11.37 10.30
N GLU A 42 3.36 12.49 10.91
CA GLU A 42 4.74 12.98 10.75
C GLU A 42 5.76 12.02 11.39
N SER A 43 5.43 11.48 12.56
CA SER A 43 6.29 10.53 13.27
C SER A 43 6.41 9.18 12.54
N SER A 44 5.47 8.84 11.67
CA SER A 44 5.49 7.59 10.90
C SER A 44 6.44 7.62 9.71
N LEU A 45 6.91 8.79 9.25
CA LEU A 45 7.83 8.92 8.11
C LEU A 45 9.13 8.14 8.32
N ALA A 46 9.71 8.20 9.53
CA ALA A 46 10.96 7.51 9.83
C ALA A 46 10.82 5.97 9.89
N PRO A 47 9.82 5.38 10.58
CA PRO A 47 9.65 3.93 10.59
C PRO A 47 9.05 3.37 9.28
N SER A 48 8.26 4.14 8.53
CA SER A 48 7.47 3.65 7.39
C SER A 48 7.70 4.41 6.08
N GLY A 49 8.78 5.18 5.95
CA GLY A 49 9.03 6.02 4.77
C GLY A 49 9.09 5.28 3.44
N HIS A 50 9.47 4.00 3.45
CA HIS A 50 9.44 3.14 2.26
C HIS A 50 8.01 2.90 1.74
N HIS A 51 7.01 2.82 2.64
CA HIS A 51 5.60 2.73 2.24
C HIS A 51 5.11 4.03 1.59
N TYR A 52 5.49 5.19 2.13
CA TYR A 52 5.17 6.48 1.53
C TYR A 52 5.80 6.65 0.14
N ALA A 53 7.08 6.31 0.00
CA ALA A 53 7.76 6.37 -1.28
C ALA A 53 7.13 5.41 -2.30
N ALA A 54 6.84 4.17 -1.90
CA ALA A 54 6.18 3.19 -2.76
C ALA A 54 4.75 3.61 -3.15
N SER A 55 3.99 4.16 -2.21
CA SER A 55 2.64 4.67 -2.45
C SER A 55 2.65 5.76 -3.52
N LEU A 56 3.51 6.78 -3.36
CA LEU A 56 3.58 7.89 -4.29
C LEU A 56 4.11 7.45 -5.67
N ALA A 57 5.08 6.54 -5.71
CA ALA A 57 5.57 5.95 -6.96
C ALA A 57 4.45 5.22 -7.72
N ALA A 58 3.60 4.47 -7.01
CA ALA A 58 2.48 3.72 -7.59
C ALA A 58 1.21 4.56 -7.82
N ALA A 59 1.12 5.79 -7.30
CA ALA A 59 -0.12 6.54 -7.15
C ALA A 59 -0.88 6.80 -8.46
N LEU A 60 -0.15 6.88 -9.58
CA LEU A 60 -0.72 7.19 -10.90
C LEU A 60 -0.89 5.95 -11.79
N ALA A 61 -0.80 4.75 -11.22
CA ALA A 61 -0.95 3.49 -11.95
C ALA A 61 -2.41 3.08 -12.17
N GLY A 62 -3.31 3.53 -11.29
CA GLY A 62 -4.71 3.20 -11.35
C GLY A 62 -5.51 3.88 -10.25
N ARG A 63 -6.83 3.74 -10.32
CA ARG A 63 -7.74 4.36 -9.36
C ARG A 63 -7.46 3.91 -7.92
N SER A 64 -7.28 2.61 -7.68
CA SER A 64 -7.06 2.09 -6.33
C SER A 64 -5.80 2.67 -5.69
N ARG A 65 -4.69 2.69 -6.43
CA ARG A 65 -3.42 3.28 -5.97
C ARG A 65 -3.52 4.79 -5.75
N ALA A 66 -4.29 5.50 -6.57
CA ALA A 66 -4.54 6.93 -6.36
C ALA A 66 -5.33 7.19 -5.06
N VAL A 67 -6.38 6.40 -4.82
CA VAL A 67 -7.15 6.48 -3.57
C VAL A 67 -6.25 6.16 -2.36
N ASP A 68 -5.42 5.11 -2.46
CA ASP A 68 -4.49 4.73 -1.39
C ASP A 68 -3.50 5.86 -1.06
N GLU A 69 -2.92 6.52 -2.08
CA GLU A 69 -2.04 7.68 -1.87
C GLU A 69 -2.78 8.87 -1.23
N ILE A 70 -4.02 9.13 -1.66
CA ILE A 70 -4.83 10.23 -1.10
C ILE A 70 -5.23 9.94 0.35
N TRP A 71 -5.47 8.67 0.72
CA TRP A 71 -5.94 8.30 2.07
C TRP A 71 -4.83 7.99 3.06
N ASN A 72 -3.71 7.44 2.60
CA ASN A 72 -2.65 6.88 3.44
C ASN A 72 -1.25 7.42 3.12
N GLY A 73 -1.08 8.13 2.00
CA GLY A 73 0.21 8.56 1.48
C GLY A 73 0.67 9.94 1.92
N ILE A 74 1.58 10.52 1.15
CA ILE A 74 2.11 11.87 1.37
C ILE A 74 1.03 12.92 1.09
N THR A 75 0.18 12.67 0.11
CA THR A 75 -0.96 13.54 -0.21
C THR A 75 -1.90 13.69 1.00
N GLN A 76 -2.14 12.59 1.75
CA GLN A 76 -2.91 12.65 2.99
C GLN A 76 -2.21 13.50 4.06
N MET A 77 -0.89 13.39 4.18
CA MET A 77 -0.12 14.14 5.18
C MET A 77 -0.21 15.65 4.92
N GLU A 78 -0.04 16.08 3.67
CA GLU A 78 -0.23 17.48 3.27
C GLU A 78 -1.66 17.95 3.56
N TYR A 79 -2.65 17.12 3.24
CA TYR A 79 -4.05 17.41 3.54
C TYR A 79 -4.30 17.58 5.05
N VAL A 80 -3.80 16.67 5.90
CA VAL A 80 -3.95 16.76 7.36
C VAL A 80 -3.24 17.98 7.94
N ARG A 81 -2.08 18.36 7.41
CA ARG A 81 -1.41 19.61 7.77
C ARG A 81 -2.26 20.83 7.46
N SER A 82 -2.92 20.85 6.30
CA SER A 82 -3.86 21.93 5.94
C SER A 82 -5.07 21.98 6.88
N VAL A 83 -5.67 20.82 7.21
CA VAL A 83 -6.79 20.73 8.15
C VAL A 83 -6.38 21.22 9.54
N TYR A 84 -5.20 20.81 10.02
CA TYR A 84 -4.65 21.30 11.29
C TYR A 84 -4.49 22.82 11.29
N ALA A 85 -3.92 23.39 10.22
CA ALA A 85 -3.73 24.83 10.09
C ALA A 85 -5.06 25.59 10.11
N ASP A 86 -6.09 25.06 9.46
CA ASP A 86 -7.45 25.63 9.48
C ASP A 86 -8.11 25.53 10.87
N CYS A 87 -7.94 24.40 11.57
CA CYS A 87 -8.47 24.17 12.93
C CYS A 87 -7.84 25.09 13.99
N ARG A 88 -6.73 25.79 13.68
CA ARG A 88 -6.20 26.87 14.54
C ARG A 88 -7.20 28.03 14.70
N LYS A 89 -8.22 28.10 13.85
CA LYS A 89 -9.34 29.03 13.97
C LYS A 89 -10.59 28.22 14.32
N ARG A 90 -11.40 28.73 15.24
CA ARG A 90 -12.67 28.08 15.65
C ARG A 90 -13.57 27.73 14.46
N SER A 91 -13.66 28.63 13.48
CA SER A 91 -14.44 28.43 12.25
C SER A 91 -13.94 27.26 11.39
N GLY A 92 -12.65 26.95 11.43
CA GLY A 92 -12.07 25.79 10.74
C GLY A 92 -12.49 24.48 11.40
N THR A 93 -12.45 24.43 12.73
CA THR A 93 -12.90 23.28 13.52
C THR A 93 -14.42 23.04 13.38
N GLU A 94 -15.21 24.12 13.36
CA GLU A 94 -16.65 24.05 13.07
C GLU A 94 -16.92 23.48 11.67
N SER A 95 -16.18 23.95 10.66
CA SER A 95 -16.27 23.42 9.30
C SER A 95 -15.90 21.93 9.23
N LEU A 96 -14.84 21.51 9.92
CA LEU A 96 -14.44 20.11 10.01
C LEU A 96 -15.53 19.25 10.66
N SER A 97 -16.11 19.71 11.77
CA SER A 97 -17.22 19.05 12.47
C SER A 97 -18.40 18.79 11.52
N VAL A 98 -18.83 19.82 10.76
CA VAL A 98 -19.89 19.69 9.76
C VAL A 98 -19.53 18.68 8.68
N ARG A 99 -18.27 18.70 8.19
CA ARG A 99 -17.79 17.76 7.16
C ARG A 99 -17.77 16.32 7.66
N LEU A 100 -17.34 16.07 8.89
CA LEU A 100 -17.34 14.74 9.52
C LEU A 100 -18.77 14.23 9.75
N GLY A 101 -19.68 15.10 10.20
CA GLY A 101 -21.11 14.79 10.29
C GLY A 101 -21.67 14.39 8.92
N GLY A 102 -21.38 15.15 7.87
CA GLY A 102 -21.79 14.82 6.51
C GLY A 102 -21.18 13.52 5.98
N LEU A 103 -19.93 13.21 6.33
CA LEU A 103 -19.29 11.93 5.98
C LEU A 103 -19.98 10.76 6.68
N ARG A 104 -20.29 10.90 7.97
CA ARG A 104 -21.00 9.88 8.74
C ARG A 104 -22.35 9.55 8.11
N GLU A 105 -23.14 10.56 7.73
CA GLU A 105 -24.43 10.35 7.06
C GLU A 105 -24.28 9.60 5.73
N LYS A 106 -23.24 9.91 4.94
CA LYS A 106 -22.94 9.19 3.69
C LYS A 106 -22.56 7.73 3.94
N VAL A 107 -21.70 7.47 4.92
CA VAL A 107 -21.30 6.10 5.29
C VAL A 107 -22.51 5.31 5.79
N PHE A 108 -23.33 5.93 6.63
CA PHE A 108 -24.55 5.30 7.16
C PHE A 108 -25.54 4.92 6.05
N ALA A 109 -25.69 5.77 5.03
CA ALA A 109 -26.55 5.52 3.88
C ALA A 109 -25.97 4.54 2.84
N SER A 110 -24.71 4.13 2.96
CA SER A 110 -24.01 3.33 1.94
C SER A 110 -24.39 1.84 1.94
N GLY A 111 -25.21 1.40 2.89
CA GLY A 111 -25.57 -0.01 3.09
C GLY A 111 -24.60 -0.73 4.02
N LEU A 112 -24.84 -2.03 4.26
CA LEU A 112 -24.08 -2.81 5.22
C LEU A 112 -23.71 -4.19 4.68
N LEU A 113 -22.46 -4.57 4.89
CA LEU A 113 -21.97 -5.92 4.66
C LEU A 113 -21.25 -6.40 5.93
N LEU A 114 -21.62 -7.58 6.42
CA LEU A 114 -21.09 -8.14 7.67
C LEU A 114 -20.32 -9.43 7.37
N SER A 115 -19.12 -9.54 7.94
CA SER A 115 -18.32 -10.77 7.95
C SER A 115 -18.18 -11.25 9.39
N LEU A 116 -18.73 -12.43 9.67
CA LEU A 116 -18.65 -13.08 10.97
C LEU A 116 -17.63 -14.22 10.93
N THR A 117 -16.83 -14.34 11.98
CA THR A 117 -15.83 -15.41 12.11
C THR A 117 -15.76 -15.82 13.57
N GLY A 118 -16.12 -17.06 13.85
CA GLY A 118 -16.20 -17.62 15.20
C GLY A 118 -16.61 -19.08 15.16
N THR A 119 -16.86 -19.66 16.34
CA THR A 119 -17.51 -20.98 16.45
C THR A 119 -18.95 -20.91 15.94
N GLY A 120 -19.58 -22.07 15.71
CA GLY A 120 -21.00 -22.10 15.32
C GLY A 120 -21.91 -21.43 16.35
N GLU A 121 -21.64 -21.65 17.64
CA GLU A 121 -22.39 -21.00 18.73
C GLU A 121 -22.15 -19.49 18.79
N GLY A 122 -20.89 -19.07 18.67
CA GLY A 122 -20.52 -17.65 18.64
C GLY A 122 -21.16 -16.89 17.48
N ILE A 123 -21.18 -17.50 16.28
CA ILE A 123 -21.85 -16.91 15.11
C ILE A 123 -23.35 -16.79 15.35
N ALA A 124 -24.03 -17.85 15.82
CA ALA A 124 -25.46 -17.82 16.09
C ALA A 124 -25.84 -16.75 17.14
N ARG A 125 -25.02 -16.57 18.18
CA ARG A 125 -25.19 -15.49 19.18
C ARG A 125 -25.01 -14.11 18.56
N ALA A 126 -23.97 -13.92 17.76
CA ALA A 126 -23.72 -12.65 17.08
C ALA A 126 -24.86 -12.32 16.10
N GLU A 127 -25.34 -13.27 15.31
CA GLU A 127 -26.47 -13.09 14.40
C GLU A 127 -27.74 -12.65 15.14
N LYS A 128 -28.05 -13.31 16.26
CA LYS A 128 -29.19 -12.92 17.11
C LYS A 128 -29.05 -11.49 17.65
N ALA A 129 -27.85 -11.09 18.08
CA ALA A 129 -27.57 -9.75 18.57
C ALA A 129 -27.63 -8.69 17.44
N LEU A 130 -27.22 -9.05 16.22
CA LEU A 130 -27.19 -8.16 15.05
C LEU A 130 -28.58 -7.94 14.44
N ALA A 131 -29.44 -8.98 14.43
CA ALA A 131 -30.76 -8.94 13.82
C ALA A 131 -31.62 -7.69 14.13
N PRO A 132 -31.77 -7.22 15.39
CA PRO A 132 -32.56 -6.03 15.69
C PRO A 132 -31.93 -4.72 15.17
N ARG A 133 -30.63 -4.70 14.87
CA ARG A 133 -29.89 -3.50 14.47
C ARG A 133 -29.74 -3.36 12.96
N THR A 134 -29.70 -4.48 12.24
CA THR A 134 -29.36 -4.52 10.79
C THR A 134 -30.54 -4.22 9.86
N GLY A 135 -31.79 -4.35 10.31
CA GLY A 135 -32.99 -4.23 9.47
C GLY A 135 -33.19 -2.88 8.77
N ARG A 136 -32.51 -1.82 9.22
CA ARG A 136 -32.55 -0.48 8.61
C ARG A 136 -31.54 -0.30 7.46
N TYR A 137 -30.58 -1.22 7.29
CA TYR A 137 -29.54 -1.12 6.28
C TYR A 137 -29.91 -1.93 5.04
N GLY A 138 -29.76 -1.31 3.88
CA GLY A 138 -29.83 -2.00 2.60
C GLY A 138 -28.53 -2.72 2.24
N PRO A 139 -28.52 -3.48 1.13
CA PRO A 139 -27.27 -3.96 0.54
C PRO A 139 -26.36 -2.77 0.19
N PRO A 140 -25.02 -2.95 0.17
CA PRO A 140 -24.09 -1.90 -0.21
C PRO A 140 -24.47 -1.26 -1.55
N VAL A 141 -24.59 0.07 -1.56
CA VAL A 141 -24.93 0.84 -2.75
C VAL A 141 -23.64 1.35 -3.39
N LEU A 142 -23.40 0.99 -4.65
CA LEU A 142 -22.27 1.52 -5.40
C LEU A 142 -22.47 3.02 -5.65
N ALA A 143 -21.59 3.83 -5.06
CA ALA A 143 -21.54 5.26 -5.34
C ALA A 143 -21.01 5.51 -6.77
N ALA A 144 -21.31 6.69 -7.31
CA ALA A 144 -20.69 7.16 -8.55
C ALA A 144 -19.17 7.13 -8.40
N ILE A 145 -18.51 6.43 -9.33
CA ILE A 145 -17.07 6.17 -9.25
C ILE A 145 -16.33 7.40 -9.80
N CYS A 146 -15.52 8.06 -8.97
CA CYS A 146 -14.56 9.06 -9.46
C CYS A 146 -13.56 8.40 -10.42
N THR A 147 -13.28 9.06 -11.54
CA THR A 147 -12.31 8.59 -12.53
C THR A 147 -10.89 8.70 -11.98
N ALA A 148 -9.98 7.87 -12.47
CA ALA A 148 -8.58 7.89 -12.03
C ALA A 148 -7.93 9.25 -12.30
N GLU A 149 -8.24 9.88 -13.43
CA GLU A 149 -7.72 11.18 -13.85
C GLU A 149 -8.07 12.29 -12.86
N SER A 150 -9.30 12.28 -12.34
CA SER A 150 -9.73 13.23 -11.32
C SER A 150 -8.91 13.09 -10.03
N LEU A 151 -8.56 11.85 -9.64
CA LEU A 151 -7.75 11.59 -8.45
C LEU A 151 -6.28 11.95 -8.70
N TYR A 152 -5.76 11.70 -9.90
CA TYR A 152 -4.40 12.06 -10.28
C TYR A 152 -4.15 13.56 -10.17
N SER A 153 -5.14 14.40 -10.48
CA SER A 153 -5.00 15.85 -10.30
C SER A 153 -4.82 16.27 -8.83
N VAL A 154 -5.42 15.54 -7.89
CA VAL A 154 -5.27 15.79 -6.44
C VAL A 154 -3.84 15.47 -5.98
N ILE A 155 -3.26 14.40 -6.51
CA ILE A 155 -1.92 13.93 -6.13
C ILE A 155 -0.82 14.78 -6.78
N THR A 156 -0.98 15.07 -8.08
CA THR A 156 0.05 15.77 -8.84
C THR A 156 0.08 17.26 -8.55
N ASN A 157 -1.04 17.86 -8.12
CA ASN A 157 -1.20 19.31 -7.98
C ASN A 157 -0.67 20.07 -9.22
N GLY A 158 -0.86 19.50 -10.42
CA GLY A 158 -0.41 20.09 -11.69
C GLY A 158 1.06 19.84 -12.06
N VAL A 159 1.79 19.04 -11.28
CA VAL A 159 3.20 18.74 -11.55
C VAL A 159 3.34 17.44 -12.33
N ALA A 160 3.98 17.48 -13.49
CA ALA A 160 4.18 16.32 -14.36
C ALA A 160 5.64 15.85 -14.34
N GLY A 161 5.92 14.69 -13.75
CA GLY A 161 7.25 14.08 -13.87
C GLY A 161 7.30 12.64 -13.37
N SER A 162 8.30 11.90 -13.85
CA SER A 162 8.51 10.48 -13.56
C SER A 162 9.24 10.25 -12.24
N VAL A 163 9.98 11.25 -11.74
CA VAL A 163 10.74 11.16 -10.48
C VAL A 163 10.29 12.23 -9.49
N ARG A 164 9.97 11.82 -8.27
CA ARG A 164 9.62 12.69 -7.14
C ARG A 164 10.69 12.61 -6.06
N LEU A 165 11.28 13.74 -5.71
CA LEU A 165 12.23 13.86 -4.61
C LEU A 165 11.57 14.64 -3.46
N LEU A 166 11.27 13.95 -2.38
CA LEU A 166 10.70 14.52 -1.17
C LEU A 166 11.80 14.72 -0.13
N VAL A 167 11.94 15.96 0.32
CA VAL A 167 12.94 16.36 1.31
C VAL A 167 12.25 16.61 2.64
N GLU A 168 12.59 15.81 3.66
CA GLU A 168 12.10 16.01 5.03
C GLU A 168 13.29 16.27 5.96
N GLY A 169 13.30 17.42 6.64
CA GLY A 169 14.43 17.88 7.45
C GLY A 169 14.73 16.98 8.65
N ALA A 170 13.72 16.30 9.19
CA ALA A 170 13.87 15.43 10.35
C ALA A 170 14.49 14.05 10.04
N LEU A 171 14.51 13.63 8.77
CA LEU A 171 15.02 12.31 8.39
C LEU A 171 16.56 12.27 8.38
N GLN A 172 17.12 11.25 9.01
CA GLN A 172 18.55 10.93 8.98
C GLN A 172 18.90 9.81 7.98
N VAL A 173 17.88 9.18 7.42
CA VAL A 173 17.97 8.08 6.45
C VAL A 173 17.00 8.35 5.30
N GLY A 174 17.20 7.64 4.19
CA GLY A 174 16.39 7.76 3.00
C GLY A 174 15.57 6.51 2.71
N PHE A 175 14.67 6.66 1.75
CA PHE A 175 13.82 5.61 1.20
C PHE A 175 13.69 5.88 -0.29
N ALA A 176 13.91 4.86 -1.11
CA ALA A 176 13.70 4.92 -2.55
C ALA A 176 12.64 3.90 -2.94
N ALA A 177 11.84 4.23 -3.94
CA ALA A 177 10.92 3.29 -4.57
C ALA A 177 10.82 3.55 -6.07
N SER A 178 10.62 2.47 -6.83
CA SER A 178 10.31 2.50 -8.26
C SER A 178 9.15 1.54 -8.51
N ALA A 179 8.11 2.01 -9.18
CA ALA A 179 6.94 1.21 -9.55
C ALA A 179 6.86 1.08 -11.07
N LEU A 180 6.67 -0.15 -11.55
CA LEU A 180 6.58 -0.51 -12.96
C LEU A 180 5.30 -1.31 -13.24
N PRO A 181 4.76 -1.29 -14.46
CA PRO A 181 3.74 -2.24 -14.88
C PRO A 181 4.22 -3.69 -14.72
N ALA A 182 3.28 -4.58 -14.38
CA ALA A 182 3.53 -6.00 -14.16
C ALA A 182 2.26 -6.84 -14.43
N ALA A 183 2.39 -8.16 -14.39
CA ALA A 183 1.29 -9.08 -14.57
C ALA A 183 0.25 -8.97 -13.43
N ARG A 184 -1.03 -8.99 -13.80
CA ARG A 184 -2.17 -9.01 -12.87
C ARG A 184 -2.56 -10.43 -12.54
N LEU A 185 -3.23 -10.62 -11.40
CA LEU A 185 -3.76 -11.92 -11.01
C LEU A 185 -4.65 -12.50 -12.11
N GLY A 186 -4.25 -13.66 -12.65
CA GLY A 186 -4.91 -14.32 -13.78
C GLY A 186 -4.07 -14.31 -15.06
N ASP A 187 -3.10 -13.41 -15.17
CA ASP A 187 -2.16 -13.36 -16.28
C ASP A 187 -1.13 -14.51 -16.20
N THR A 188 -0.46 -14.80 -17.31
CA THR A 188 0.45 -15.95 -17.44
C THR A 188 1.78 -15.79 -16.70
N ASP A 189 2.21 -14.54 -16.45
CA ASP A 189 3.55 -14.24 -15.96
C ASP A 189 3.60 -14.01 -14.43
N VAL A 190 2.46 -14.05 -13.73
CA VAL A 190 2.37 -13.78 -12.29
C VAL A 190 3.31 -14.68 -11.48
N GLY A 191 3.38 -15.97 -11.81
CA GLY A 191 4.28 -16.91 -11.13
C GLY A 191 5.75 -16.54 -11.31
N SER A 192 6.18 -16.29 -12.54
CA SER A 192 7.56 -15.93 -12.87
C SER A 192 7.97 -14.59 -12.28
N GLU A 193 7.09 -13.58 -12.30
CA GLU A 193 7.34 -12.29 -11.67
C GLU A 193 7.37 -12.38 -10.13
N THR A 194 6.53 -13.24 -9.54
CA THR A 194 6.57 -13.52 -8.09
C THR A 194 7.93 -14.11 -7.71
N VAL A 195 8.44 -15.09 -8.49
CA VAL A 195 9.76 -15.68 -8.26
C VAL A 195 10.88 -14.66 -8.53
N LEU A 196 10.77 -13.83 -9.57
CA LEU A 196 11.70 -12.74 -9.86
C LEU A 196 11.80 -11.76 -8.68
N SER A 197 10.66 -11.35 -8.09
CA SER A 197 10.68 -10.46 -6.93
C SER A 197 11.43 -11.06 -5.74
N HIS A 198 11.30 -12.37 -5.54
CA HIS A 198 12.04 -13.04 -4.49
C HIS A 198 13.54 -13.09 -4.80
N TYR A 199 13.89 -13.44 -6.05
CA TYR A 199 15.27 -13.48 -6.53
C TYR A 199 16.00 -12.16 -6.32
N LEU A 200 15.43 -11.06 -6.82
CA LEU A 200 16.00 -9.73 -6.72
C LEU A 200 16.16 -9.30 -5.25
N SER A 201 15.13 -9.54 -4.42
CA SER A 201 15.14 -9.19 -3.00
C SER A 201 16.18 -9.97 -2.19
N SER A 202 16.35 -11.27 -2.44
CA SER A 202 17.25 -12.13 -1.65
C SER A 202 18.69 -12.17 -2.15
N GLY A 203 18.97 -11.66 -3.35
CA GLY A 203 20.32 -11.63 -3.92
C GLY A 203 20.73 -10.19 -4.29
N PRO A 204 20.57 -9.77 -5.56
CA PRO A 204 21.14 -8.52 -6.07
C PRO A 204 20.89 -7.27 -5.23
N LEU A 205 19.66 -7.08 -4.72
CA LEU A 205 19.31 -5.91 -3.92
C LEU A 205 19.89 -6.00 -2.51
N TRP A 206 19.86 -7.20 -1.90
CA TRP A 206 20.44 -7.43 -0.58
C TRP A 206 21.96 -7.21 -0.60
N GLU A 207 22.65 -7.71 -1.62
CA GLU A 207 24.10 -7.57 -1.77
C GLU A 207 24.50 -6.11 -2.00
N ARG A 208 23.86 -5.42 -2.95
CA ARG A 208 24.28 -4.07 -3.36
C ARG A 208 23.77 -2.96 -2.46
N ILE A 209 22.50 -2.99 -2.07
CA ILE A 209 21.88 -1.87 -1.34
C ILE A 209 22.07 -2.04 0.17
N ARG A 210 21.93 -3.27 0.69
CA ARG A 210 22.08 -3.52 2.13
C ARG A 210 23.53 -3.80 2.53
N MET A 211 24.17 -4.82 1.93
CA MET A 211 25.53 -5.20 2.34
C MET A 211 26.59 -4.21 1.87
N GLY A 212 26.55 -3.83 0.59
CA GLY A 212 27.48 -2.87 0.00
C GLY A 212 27.13 -1.41 0.30
N GLY A 213 25.84 -1.07 0.25
CA GLY A 213 25.32 0.30 0.39
C GLY A 213 24.98 0.73 1.81
N GLY A 214 24.89 -0.20 2.77
CA GLY A 214 24.62 0.11 4.18
C GLY A 214 23.16 0.40 4.53
N ALA A 215 22.21 0.20 3.61
CA ALA A 215 20.78 0.31 3.92
C ALA A 215 20.33 -0.79 4.88
N TYR A 216 19.29 -0.52 5.69
CA TYR A 216 18.73 -1.55 6.56
C TYR A 216 17.97 -2.64 5.78
N GLY A 217 17.32 -2.28 4.67
CA GLY A 217 16.59 -3.22 3.84
C GLY A 217 16.48 -2.77 2.39
N ALA A 218 16.36 -3.75 1.51
CA ALA A 218 16.02 -3.56 0.12
C ALA A 218 15.21 -4.78 -0.35
N PHE A 219 14.12 -4.52 -1.06
CA PHE A 219 13.20 -5.56 -1.49
C PHE A 219 12.41 -5.11 -2.70
N CYS A 220 11.77 -6.06 -3.35
CA CYS A 220 10.75 -5.81 -4.34
C CYS A 220 9.57 -6.75 -4.14
N GLN A 221 8.42 -6.32 -4.63
CA GLN A 221 7.16 -7.03 -4.50
C GLN A 221 6.35 -6.89 -5.78
N ASN A 222 5.63 -7.95 -6.11
CA ASN A 222 4.61 -7.92 -7.15
C ASN A 222 3.24 -7.69 -6.49
N ASP A 223 2.66 -6.51 -6.73
CA ASP A 223 1.26 -6.22 -6.44
C ASP A 223 0.39 -6.72 -7.60
N VAL A 224 0.00 -7.99 -7.51
CA VAL A 224 -0.76 -8.69 -8.54
C VAL A 224 -2.19 -8.17 -8.71
N LEU A 225 -2.73 -7.42 -7.75
CA LEU A 225 -4.09 -6.88 -7.87
C LEU A 225 -4.06 -5.63 -8.75
N GLU A 226 -3.05 -4.79 -8.55
CA GLU A 226 -2.89 -3.55 -9.29
C GLU A 226 -2.02 -3.71 -10.55
N GLY A 227 -1.33 -4.85 -10.70
CA GLY A 227 -0.45 -5.14 -11.83
C GLY A 227 0.81 -4.30 -11.78
N LEU A 228 1.48 -4.27 -10.62
CA LEU A 228 2.66 -3.46 -10.38
C LEU A 228 3.82 -4.27 -9.81
N PHE A 229 5.02 -3.99 -10.31
CA PHE A 229 6.26 -4.44 -9.71
C PHE A 229 6.94 -3.27 -9.00
N ILE A 230 7.10 -3.37 -7.69
CA ILE A 230 7.55 -2.25 -6.85
C ILE A 230 8.87 -2.62 -6.20
N PHE A 231 9.91 -1.84 -6.49
CA PHE A 231 11.18 -1.84 -5.78
C PHE A 231 11.14 -0.88 -4.60
N SER A 232 11.86 -1.19 -3.52
CA SER A 232 11.93 -0.34 -2.34
C SER A 232 13.26 -0.50 -1.59
N SER A 233 13.78 0.61 -1.07
CA SER A 233 14.85 0.62 -0.07
C SER A 233 14.35 1.19 1.25
N TYR A 234 14.93 0.73 2.35
CA TYR A 234 14.48 1.03 3.70
C TYR A 234 15.64 1.44 4.60
N ARG A 235 15.56 2.65 5.16
CA ARG A 235 16.61 3.31 5.96
C ARG A 235 17.95 3.28 5.25
N ASP A 236 17.94 3.85 4.06
CA ASP A 236 19.01 3.81 3.08
C ASP A 236 19.86 5.10 3.18
N PRO A 237 21.19 5.02 3.38
CA PRO A 237 22.05 6.20 3.40
C PRO A 237 22.22 6.86 2.01
N SER A 238 21.91 6.13 0.92
CA SER A 238 22.13 6.56 -0.47
C SER A 238 20.92 6.21 -1.36
N PRO A 239 19.69 6.69 -1.04
CA PRO A 239 18.46 6.27 -1.71
C PRO A 239 18.44 6.59 -3.21
N LEU A 240 19.09 7.68 -3.64
CA LEU A 240 19.19 8.02 -5.06
C LEU A 240 19.99 6.99 -5.85
N ALA A 241 21.08 6.47 -5.27
CA ALA A 241 21.88 5.42 -5.90
C ALA A 241 21.10 4.10 -5.99
N SER A 242 20.21 3.83 -5.02
CA SER A 242 19.36 2.63 -5.03
C SER A 242 18.40 2.57 -6.22
N LEU A 243 17.93 3.71 -6.74
CA LEU A 243 17.11 3.73 -7.98
C LEU A 243 17.86 3.14 -9.17
N GLU A 244 19.15 3.46 -9.31
CA GLU A 244 20.01 2.92 -10.35
C GLU A 244 20.27 1.42 -10.12
N VAL A 245 20.49 1.02 -8.85
CA VAL A 245 20.66 -0.41 -8.52
C VAL A 245 19.40 -1.23 -8.84
N PHE A 246 18.20 -0.66 -8.72
CA PHE A 246 16.96 -1.32 -9.14
C PHE A 246 16.98 -1.64 -10.65
N HIS A 247 17.29 -0.63 -11.47
CA HIS A 247 17.39 -0.78 -12.92
C HIS A 247 18.48 -1.79 -13.32
N GLN A 248 19.68 -1.65 -12.75
CA GLN A 248 20.81 -2.54 -13.03
C GLN A 248 20.52 -3.99 -12.63
N SER A 249 19.87 -4.20 -11.48
CA SER A 249 19.51 -5.54 -11.02
C SER A 249 18.54 -6.23 -11.98
N LEU A 250 17.57 -5.49 -12.51
CA LEU A 250 16.63 -5.99 -13.51
C LEU A 250 17.33 -6.30 -14.84
N MET A 251 18.20 -5.38 -15.30
CA MET A 251 18.99 -5.55 -16.52
C MET A 251 19.94 -6.76 -16.44
N GLU A 252 20.55 -7.02 -15.29
CA GLU A 252 21.40 -8.20 -15.12
C GLU A 252 20.58 -9.50 -15.09
N ALA A 253 19.43 -9.49 -14.42
CA ALA A 253 18.51 -10.62 -14.41
C ALA A 253 17.99 -10.97 -15.81
N SER A 254 17.92 -10.01 -16.73
CA SER A 254 17.49 -10.23 -18.12
C SER A 254 18.57 -10.81 -19.05
N ARG A 255 19.81 -10.99 -18.58
CA ARG A 255 20.94 -11.43 -19.43
C ARG A 255 21.23 -12.93 -19.36
N VAL A 256 21.07 -13.53 -18.19
CA VAL A 256 21.48 -14.91 -17.93
C VAL A 256 20.38 -15.65 -17.18
N PRO A 257 20.03 -16.89 -17.57
CA PRO A 257 19.10 -17.71 -16.82
C PRO A 257 19.58 -17.98 -15.39
N VAL A 258 18.65 -18.04 -14.45
CA VAL A 258 18.96 -18.42 -13.06
C VAL A 258 19.35 -19.90 -13.01
N ASP A 259 20.41 -20.24 -12.27
CA ASP A 259 20.80 -21.64 -12.06
C ASP A 259 19.65 -22.48 -11.48
N SER A 260 19.46 -23.70 -11.98
CA SER A 260 18.33 -24.55 -11.59
C SER A 260 18.28 -24.86 -10.09
N SER A 261 19.43 -25.02 -9.43
CA SER A 261 19.48 -25.29 -7.99
C SER A 261 19.13 -24.06 -7.16
N ALA A 262 19.48 -22.87 -7.64
CA ALA A 262 19.07 -21.61 -7.05
C ALA A 262 17.58 -21.35 -7.27
N LEU A 263 17.07 -21.65 -8.47
CA LEU A 263 15.66 -21.52 -8.82
C LEU A 263 14.76 -22.35 -7.92
N GLU A 264 15.12 -23.61 -7.66
CA GLU A 264 14.36 -24.49 -6.77
C GLU A 264 14.18 -23.86 -5.37
N LYS A 265 15.26 -23.29 -4.81
CA LYS A 265 15.20 -22.59 -3.50
C LYS A 265 14.29 -21.37 -3.54
N LEU A 266 14.31 -20.63 -4.64
CA LEU A 266 13.44 -19.46 -4.83
C LEU A 266 11.96 -19.87 -4.92
N ILE A 267 11.65 -20.95 -5.65
CA ILE A 267 10.30 -21.52 -5.74
C ILE A 267 9.83 -21.97 -4.35
N ILE A 268 10.66 -22.68 -3.59
CA ILE A 268 10.34 -23.09 -2.21
C ILE A 268 10.05 -21.87 -1.33
N GLY A 269 10.87 -20.81 -1.41
CA GLY A 269 10.68 -19.58 -0.66
C GLY A 269 9.37 -18.86 -1.02
N CYS A 270 8.99 -18.84 -2.29
CA CYS A 270 7.71 -18.27 -2.74
C CYS A 270 6.53 -19.12 -2.29
N TYR A 271 6.59 -20.42 -2.52
CA TYR A 271 5.52 -21.36 -2.15
C TYR A 271 5.27 -21.38 -0.65
N SER A 272 6.33 -21.33 0.17
CA SER A 272 6.22 -21.27 1.64
C SER A 272 5.36 -20.10 2.13
N ARG A 273 5.45 -18.94 1.49
CA ARG A 273 4.62 -17.76 1.81
C ARG A 273 3.14 -17.98 1.45
N GLU A 274 2.86 -18.68 0.36
CA GLU A 274 1.49 -18.96 -0.10
C GLU A 274 0.77 -19.95 0.82
N VAL A 275 1.50 -20.87 1.46
CA VAL A 275 0.94 -21.93 2.32
C VAL A 275 1.08 -21.67 3.82
N GLN A 276 1.48 -20.45 4.22
CA GLN A 276 1.68 -20.11 5.62
C GLN A 276 0.40 -20.37 6.44
N PRO A 277 0.47 -21.10 7.57
CA PRO A 277 -0.67 -21.30 8.45
C PRO A 277 -1.23 -19.95 8.95
N ARG A 278 -2.55 -19.84 8.97
CA ARG A 278 -3.27 -18.63 9.40
C ARG A 278 -4.20 -18.95 10.55
N SER A 279 -4.38 -17.99 11.46
CA SER A 279 -5.38 -18.10 12.52
C SER A 279 -6.80 -18.15 11.93
N PRO A 280 -7.81 -18.64 12.67
CA PRO A 280 -9.20 -18.62 12.20
C PRO A 280 -9.67 -17.20 11.81
N ALA A 281 -9.30 -16.19 12.60
CA ALA A 281 -9.64 -14.79 12.32
C ALA A 281 -9.01 -14.32 11.00
N ASP A 282 -7.74 -14.62 10.76
CA ASP A 282 -7.06 -14.24 9.52
C ASP A 282 -7.62 -14.97 8.31
N LYS A 283 -8.01 -16.24 8.46
CA LYS A 283 -8.70 -17.01 7.40
C LYS A 283 -10.03 -16.36 7.03
N GLY A 284 -10.85 -16.00 8.03
CA GLY A 284 -12.13 -15.33 7.84
C GLY A 284 -11.98 -13.98 7.14
N PHE A 285 -11.09 -13.13 7.64
CA PHE A 285 -10.80 -11.82 7.01
C PHE A 285 -10.25 -11.97 5.59
N THR A 286 -9.32 -12.91 5.37
CA THR A 286 -8.80 -13.19 4.02
C THR A 286 -9.93 -13.63 3.07
N ALA A 287 -10.82 -14.52 3.50
CA ALA A 287 -11.93 -14.98 2.68
C ALA A 287 -12.87 -13.83 2.33
N PHE A 288 -13.16 -12.94 3.28
CA PHE A 288 -13.95 -11.74 3.06
C PHE A 288 -13.32 -10.79 2.03
N ILE A 289 -12.02 -10.48 2.18
CA ILE A 289 -11.30 -9.64 1.23
C ILE A 289 -11.28 -10.27 -0.18
N ARG A 290 -11.08 -11.59 -0.28
CA ARG A 290 -11.14 -12.30 -1.56
C ARG A 290 -12.52 -12.20 -2.22
N LEU A 291 -13.59 -12.32 -1.44
CA LEU A 291 -14.95 -12.14 -1.93
C LEU A 291 -15.14 -10.73 -2.51
N LEU A 292 -14.68 -9.70 -1.81
CA LEU A 292 -14.77 -8.31 -2.29
C LEU A 292 -14.00 -8.05 -3.59
N TYR A 293 -12.83 -8.68 -3.74
CA TYR A 293 -12.02 -8.56 -4.96
C TYR A 293 -12.38 -9.58 -6.05
N GLY A 294 -13.35 -10.46 -5.83
CA GLY A 294 -13.70 -11.52 -6.79
C GLY A 294 -12.58 -12.57 -7.00
N ILE A 295 -11.71 -12.76 -6.01
CA ILE A 295 -10.57 -13.69 -6.10
C ILE A 295 -11.06 -15.12 -5.83
N THR A 296 -11.16 -15.92 -6.89
CA THR A 296 -11.61 -17.32 -6.81
C THR A 296 -10.49 -18.28 -6.41
N ASP A 297 -10.87 -19.46 -5.93
CA ASP A 297 -9.91 -20.54 -5.67
C ASP A 297 -9.21 -21.04 -6.95
N THR A 298 -9.86 -20.92 -8.10
CA THR A 298 -9.26 -21.19 -9.42
C THR A 298 -8.10 -20.24 -9.69
N LEU A 299 -8.28 -18.92 -9.53
CA LEU A 299 -7.21 -17.94 -9.72
C LEU A 299 -6.03 -18.18 -8.76
N ARG A 300 -6.34 -18.51 -7.49
CA ARG A 300 -5.32 -18.81 -6.48
C ARG A 300 -4.52 -20.06 -6.84
N THR A 301 -5.21 -21.14 -7.21
CA THR A 301 -4.57 -22.40 -7.58
C THR A 301 -3.74 -22.24 -8.85
N ALA A 302 -4.23 -21.47 -9.83
CA ALA A 302 -3.48 -21.14 -11.04
C ALA A 302 -2.19 -20.37 -10.72
N LYS A 303 -2.24 -19.35 -9.84
CA LYS A 303 -1.03 -18.62 -9.41
C LYS A 303 -0.01 -19.57 -8.77
N VAL A 304 -0.45 -20.43 -7.85
CA VAL A 304 0.43 -21.41 -7.19
C VAL A 304 1.03 -22.38 -8.20
N ALA A 305 0.23 -22.89 -9.14
CA ALA A 305 0.72 -23.77 -10.20
C ALA A 305 1.78 -23.07 -11.07
N GLN A 306 1.58 -21.80 -11.43
CA GLN A 306 2.57 -21.02 -12.17
C GLN A 306 3.88 -20.86 -11.38
N ILE A 307 3.82 -20.55 -10.07
CA ILE A 307 5.03 -20.45 -9.22
C ILE A 307 5.81 -21.77 -9.23
N LEU A 308 5.11 -22.90 -9.13
CA LEU A 308 5.72 -24.23 -9.10
C LEU A 308 6.29 -24.67 -10.46
N SER A 309 5.82 -24.07 -11.57
CA SER A 309 6.24 -24.43 -12.93
C SER A 309 7.27 -23.48 -13.54
N VAL A 310 7.76 -22.48 -12.79
CA VAL A 310 8.76 -21.52 -13.31
C VAL A 310 10.03 -22.24 -13.74
N ALA A 311 10.50 -21.96 -14.95
CA ALA A 311 11.75 -22.48 -15.49
C ALA A 311 12.88 -21.42 -15.46
N PRO A 312 14.16 -21.82 -15.54
CA PRO A 312 15.31 -20.92 -15.54
C PRO A 312 15.23 -19.74 -16.53
N GLY A 313 14.72 -20.00 -17.73
CA GLY A 313 14.57 -18.99 -18.79
C GLY A 313 13.44 -17.99 -18.54
N ASP A 314 12.46 -18.32 -17.70
CA ASP A 314 11.30 -17.45 -17.46
C ASP A 314 11.68 -16.19 -16.70
N ILE A 315 12.56 -16.29 -15.70
CA ILE A 315 13.05 -15.13 -14.93
C ILE A 315 13.77 -14.16 -15.85
N MET A 316 14.63 -14.68 -16.72
CA MET A 316 15.34 -13.87 -17.72
C MET A 316 14.37 -13.17 -18.67
N ARG A 317 13.37 -13.91 -19.17
CA ARG A 317 12.33 -13.40 -20.06
C ARG A 317 11.51 -12.29 -19.41
N VAL A 318 10.91 -12.52 -18.23
CA VAL A 318 10.07 -11.50 -17.58
C VAL A 318 10.88 -10.28 -17.14
N SER A 319 12.15 -10.46 -16.77
CA SER A 319 13.06 -9.34 -16.50
C SER A 319 13.29 -8.48 -17.74
N GLY A 320 13.47 -9.11 -18.91
CA GLY A 320 13.60 -8.42 -20.19
C GLY A 320 12.34 -7.63 -20.54
N THR A 321 11.16 -8.24 -20.43
CA THR A 321 9.88 -7.56 -20.66
C THR A 321 9.69 -6.34 -19.75
N MET A 322 10.01 -6.46 -18.45
CA MET A 322 9.92 -5.35 -17.52
C MET A 322 10.93 -4.24 -17.83
N LEU A 323 12.12 -4.60 -18.31
CA LEU A 323 13.16 -3.63 -18.70
C LEU A 323 12.74 -2.80 -19.91
N GLU A 324 12.07 -3.41 -20.90
CA GLU A 324 11.48 -2.69 -22.04
C GLU A 324 10.43 -1.66 -21.61
N GLN A 325 9.81 -1.87 -20.45
CA GLN A 325 8.81 -0.96 -19.86
C GLN A 325 9.41 -0.01 -18.83
N TRP A 326 10.73 0.01 -18.64
CA TRP A 326 11.36 0.79 -17.56
C TRP A 326 11.12 2.29 -17.67
N ASP A 327 11.02 2.82 -18.89
CA ASP A 327 10.72 4.25 -19.13
C ASP A 327 9.30 4.65 -18.66
N GLN A 328 8.41 3.67 -18.44
CA GLN A 328 7.09 3.90 -17.85
C GLN A 328 7.13 3.88 -16.32
N SER A 329 8.29 3.59 -15.72
CA SER A 329 8.44 3.59 -14.27
C SER A 329 8.19 4.96 -13.68
N ARG A 330 7.63 4.95 -12.47
CA ARG A 330 7.53 6.12 -11.63
C ARG A 330 8.32 5.88 -10.36
N GLN A 331 9.08 6.89 -9.96
CA GLN A 331 10.07 6.78 -8.92
C GLN A 331 9.83 7.84 -7.86
N CYS A 332 10.07 7.47 -6.60
CA CYS A 332 10.01 8.37 -5.48
C CYS A 332 11.21 8.15 -4.56
N VAL A 333 11.81 9.24 -4.10
CA VAL A 333 12.78 9.23 -3.00
C VAL A 333 12.28 10.13 -1.91
N LEU A 334 12.26 9.63 -0.68
CA LEU A 334 12.01 10.38 0.54
C LEU A 334 13.30 10.38 1.37
N ALA A 335 13.89 11.54 1.62
CA ALA A 335 15.18 11.60 2.31
C ALA A 335 15.41 12.90 3.09
N GLY A 336 16.37 12.84 4.01
CA GLY A 336 16.91 14.00 4.71
C GLY A 336 17.59 14.99 3.77
N LYS A 337 17.47 16.30 4.05
CA LYS A 337 18.09 17.37 3.23
C LYS A 337 19.58 17.17 2.94
N LYS A 338 20.34 16.70 3.94
CA LYS A 338 21.79 16.48 3.79
C LYS A 338 22.13 15.36 2.80
N MET A 339 21.22 14.42 2.58
CA MET A 339 21.40 13.26 1.70
C MET A 339 21.19 13.60 0.22
N LEU A 340 20.63 14.78 -0.07
CA LEU A 340 20.28 15.25 -1.42
C LEU A 340 21.15 16.44 -1.88
N ASN A 341 22.24 16.73 -1.15
CA ASN A 341 23.13 17.87 -1.39
C ASN A 341 24.46 17.50 -2.09
N ASP A 342 24.85 16.22 -2.13
CA ASP A 342 26.10 15.75 -2.75
C ASP A 342 25.91 15.22 -4.20
N ASP A 343 24.91 15.76 -4.92
CA ASP A 343 24.49 15.36 -6.27
C ASP A 343 25.49 15.77 -7.38
N LYS A 344 26.73 15.27 -7.33
CA LYS A 344 27.64 15.35 -8.48
C LYS A 344 27.42 14.24 -9.52
N ASN A 345 26.46 13.32 -9.31
CA ASN A 345 26.38 12.11 -10.12
C ASN A 345 24.98 11.48 -10.24
N THR A 346 23.95 12.28 -10.47
CA THR A 346 22.58 11.79 -10.63
C THR A 346 22.03 12.09 -12.02
N SER A 347 22.39 11.24 -12.99
CA SER A 347 21.72 11.16 -14.28
C SER A 347 20.47 10.29 -14.16
N PHE A 348 19.33 10.89 -13.80
CA PHE A 348 18.05 10.18 -13.84
C PHE A 348 17.48 10.21 -15.26
N THR A 349 16.83 9.12 -15.68
CA THR A 349 15.93 9.15 -16.84
C THR A 349 14.60 9.77 -16.42
N GLY A 350 14.31 10.96 -16.95
CA GLY A 350 13.02 11.64 -16.82
C GLY A 350 13.04 12.93 -15.98
N ILE A 351 11.84 13.49 -15.72
CA ILE A 351 11.68 14.81 -15.11
C ILE A 351 11.64 14.68 -13.58
N VAL A 352 12.64 15.26 -12.92
CA VAL A 352 12.79 15.30 -11.47
C VAL A 352 12.05 16.48 -10.87
N HIS A 353 11.16 16.23 -9.93
CA HIS A 353 10.52 17.28 -9.12
C HIS A 353 10.91 17.16 -7.66
N ARG A 354 11.50 18.22 -7.12
CA ARG A 354 11.90 18.30 -5.72
C ARG A 354 10.85 19.05 -4.91
N TYR A 355 10.35 18.42 -3.86
CA TYR A 355 9.42 18.97 -2.88
C TYR A 355 10.09 18.96 -1.50
N THR A 356 9.86 20.00 -0.71
CA THR A 356 10.17 19.96 0.72
C THR A 356 8.86 19.69 1.43
N LEU A 357 8.81 18.60 2.20
CA LEU A 357 7.66 18.28 3.03
C LEU A 357 7.56 19.28 4.17
#